data_AF-A0A3A4XGY9-F1
#
_entry.id   AF-A0A3A4XGY9-F1
#
_cell.length_a   1.000
_cell.length_b   1.000
_cell.length_c   1.000
_cell.angle_alpha   90.00
_cell.angle_beta   90.00
_cell.angle_gamma   90.00
#
_symmetry.space_group_name_H-M   'P 1'
#
loop_
_entity.id
_entity.type
_entity.pdbx_description
1 polymer ?
#
loop_
_entity_poly.entity_id
_entity_poly.type
_entity_poly.pdbx_seq_one_letter_code
_entity_poly.pdbx_strand_id
1 'polypeptide(L)'
;MNNRARIIEPEAFKAQFEAAVKVLEQRIIGTRLGSHDLTRLFVGPEGVLELVAKRLELTPMAEYYKYDMVMFAEKDTEHFYEQQTYAKVLNVVVEHELKWGMSVEEMNKLTQVNAPLRVLITYPNSEEEQEVIIRKFEKILRYADWAGDIATSRQVLIICGGVDENRTYWDFYTYQNTGLVKI
;
A
#
# COMPACT_ATOMS: atom_id res chain seq x y z
N MET A 1 -19.70 19.50 8.88
CA MET A 1 -19.48 18.24 8.13
C MET A 1 -18.41 17.45 8.88
N ASN A 2 -18.55 16.12 8.99
CA ASN A 2 -17.61 15.29 9.74
C ASN A 2 -16.24 15.28 9.04
N ASN A 3 -15.25 15.96 9.62
CA ASN A 3 -13.85 16.03 9.15
C ASN A 3 -13.06 14.71 9.37
N ARG A 4 -13.74 13.56 9.35
CA ARG A 4 -13.10 12.27 9.64
C ARG A 4 -12.67 11.59 8.34
N ALA A 5 -11.48 11.01 8.37
CA ALA A 5 -11.02 10.15 7.29
C ALA A 5 -12.05 9.04 7.03
N ARG A 6 -12.41 8.81 5.76
CA ARG A 6 -12.99 7.53 5.33
C ARG A 6 -11.99 6.42 5.67
N ILE A 7 -12.43 5.47 6.49
CA ILE A 7 -11.63 4.31 6.88
C ILE A 7 -11.77 3.25 5.79
N ILE A 8 -10.65 2.74 5.30
CA ILE A 8 -10.58 1.62 4.37
C ILE A 8 -9.92 0.47 5.12
N GLU A 9 -10.69 -0.59 5.39
CA GLU A 9 -10.17 -1.79 6.04
C GLU A 9 -9.21 -2.55 5.11
N PRO A 10 -8.18 -3.25 5.66
CA PRO A 10 -7.24 -4.06 4.89
C PRO A 10 -7.93 -5.04 3.92
N GLU A 11 -9.00 -5.70 4.33
CA GLU A 11 -9.75 -6.67 3.53
C GLU A 11 -10.48 -6.00 2.36
N ALA A 12 -10.99 -4.79 2.56
CA ALA A 12 -11.62 -4.01 1.51
C ALA A 12 -10.60 -3.59 0.45
N PHE A 13 -9.41 -3.12 0.89
CA PHE A 13 -8.32 -2.79 -0.03
C PHE A 13 -7.82 -4.03 -0.77
N LYS A 14 -7.58 -5.14 -0.06
CA LYS A 14 -7.19 -6.43 -0.62
C LYS A 14 -8.13 -6.86 -1.75
N ALA A 15 -9.44 -6.86 -1.51
CA ALA A 15 -10.42 -7.27 -2.51
C ALA A 15 -10.33 -6.42 -3.80
N GLN A 16 -10.16 -5.10 -3.67
CA GLN A 16 -10.01 -4.22 -4.83
C GLN A 16 -8.66 -4.38 -5.52
N PHE A 17 -7.60 -4.66 -4.75
CA PHE A 17 -6.26 -4.94 -5.26
C PHE A 17 -6.25 -6.22 -6.09
N GLU A 18 -6.80 -7.32 -5.58
CA GLU A 18 -6.91 -8.58 -6.32
C GLU A 18 -7.72 -8.40 -7.62
N ALA A 19 -8.83 -7.65 -7.56
CA ALA A 19 -9.62 -7.32 -8.74
C ALA A 19 -8.85 -6.44 -9.74
N ALA A 20 -7.92 -5.59 -9.30
CA ALA A 20 -7.10 -4.75 -10.17
C ALA A 20 -5.97 -5.55 -10.83
N VAL A 21 -5.27 -6.35 -10.03
CA VAL A 21 -4.26 -7.30 -10.50
C VAL A 21 -4.84 -8.22 -11.56
N LYS A 22 -6.02 -8.82 -11.32
CA LYS A 22 -6.66 -9.72 -12.28
C LYS A 22 -6.93 -9.07 -13.65
N VAL A 23 -7.26 -7.78 -13.68
CA VAL A 23 -7.46 -7.03 -14.93
C VAL A 23 -6.15 -6.82 -15.67
N LEU A 24 -5.05 -6.64 -14.94
CA LEU A 24 -3.72 -6.33 -15.49
C LEU A 24 -2.77 -7.53 -15.50
N GLU A 25 -3.23 -8.73 -15.14
CA GLU A 25 -2.39 -9.88 -14.81
C GLU A 25 -1.40 -10.23 -15.93
N GLN A 26 -1.88 -10.27 -17.17
CA GLN A 26 -1.02 -10.57 -18.33
C GLN A 26 0.06 -9.50 -18.57
N ARG A 27 -0.24 -8.23 -18.27
CA ARG A 27 0.76 -7.15 -18.34
C ARG A 27 1.77 -7.27 -17.20
N ILE A 28 1.32 -7.67 -16.01
CA ILE A 28 2.20 -7.90 -14.86
C ILE A 28 3.16 -9.06 -15.16
N ILE A 29 2.64 -10.20 -15.65
CA ILE A 29 3.46 -11.37 -16.04
C ILE A 29 4.48 -10.99 -17.11
N GLY A 30 4.07 -10.21 -18.11
CA GLY A 30 4.96 -9.75 -19.18
C GLY A 30 6.00 -8.72 -18.73
N THR A 31 5.94 -8.22 -17.49
CA THR A 31 6.86 -7.22 -16.96
C THR A 31 7.89 -7.88 -16.06
N ARG A 32 9.17 -7.56 -16.26
CA ARG A 32 10.25 -8.09 -15.42
C ARG A 32 10.09 -7.60 -13.97
N LEU A 33 10.06 -8.53 -13.01
CA LEU A 33 10.12 -8.21 -11.58
C LEU A 33 11.37 -7.37 -11.25
N GLY A 34 11.20 -6.36 -10.41
CA GLY A 34 12.28 -5.44 -10.06
C GLY A 34 12.61 -4.37 -11.10
N SER A 35 11.82 -4.25 -12.17
CA SER A 35 11.98 -3.19 -13.17
C SER A 35 11.15 -1.93 -12.85
N HIS A 36 11.61 -0.77 -13.30
CA HIS A 36 10.84 0.47 -13.23
C HIS A 36 9.50 0.41 -13.99
N ASP A 37 9.40 -0.47 -14.99
CA ASP A 37 8.15 -0.69 -15.71
C ASP A 37 7.09 -1.35 -14.81
N LEU A 38 7.51 -2.17 -13.84
CA LEU A 38 6.61 -2.72 -12.84
C LEU A 38 6.08 -1.62 -11.91
N THR A 39 6.94 -0.73 -11.43
CA THR A 39 6.51 0.44 -10.65
C THR A 39 5.50 1.26 -11.43
N ARG A 40 5.78 1.59 -12.69
CA ARG A 40 4.83 2.30 -13.56
C ARG A 40 3.50 1.58 -13.73
N LEU A 41 3.51 0.25 -13.83
CA LEU A 41 2.28 -0.55 -13.93
C LEU A 41 1.46 -0.55 -12.62
N PHE A 42 2.10 -0.32 -11.47
CA PHE A 42 1.42 -0.26 -10.18
C PHE A 42 0.96 1.16 -9.82
N VAL A 43 1.85 2.15 -9.87
CA VAL A 43 1.60 3.51 -9.39
C VAL A 43 1.23 4.50 -10.49
N GLY A 44 1.47 4.15 -11.75
CA GLY A 44 1.24 5.03 -12.89
C GLY A 44 -0.21 5.08 -13.37
N PRO A 45 -0.49 5.93 -14.38
CA PRO A 45 -1.81 6.01 -14.99
C PRO A 45 -2.28 4.67 -15.55
N GLU A 46 -3.55 4.35 -15.31
CA GLU A 46 -4.20 3.08 -15.60
C GLU A 46 -3.53 1.86 -14.93
N GLY A 47 -2.71 2.12 -13.91
CA GLY A 47 -2.03 1.11 -13.13
C GLY A 47 -2.92 0.45 -12.06
N VAL A 48 -2.38 -0.57 -11.41
CA VAL A 48 -3.09 -1.36 -10.38
C VAL A 48 -3.68 -0.44 -9.30
N LEU A 49 -2.90 0.49 -8.75
CA LEU A 49 -3.34 1.31 -7.62
C LEU A 49 -4.33 2.42 -8.03
N GLU A 50 -4.26 2.92 -9.26
CA GLU A 50 -5.30 3.82 -9.77
C GLU A 50 -6.64 3.08 -9.91
N LEU A 51 -6.63 1.83 -10.40
CA LEU A 51 -7.83 1.00 -10.48
C LEU A 51 -8.40 0.71 -9.08
N VAL A 52 -7.53 0.44 -8.09
CA VAL A 52 -7.94 0.28 -6.68
C VAL A 52 -8.61 1.55 -6.18
N ALA A 53 -7.97 2.72 -6.35
CA ALA A 53 -8.50 4.00 -5.90
C ALA A 53 -9.88 4.29 -6.53
N LYS A 54 -10.04 4.06 -7.85
CA LYS A 54 -11.32 4.22 -8.55
C LYS A 54 -12.43 3.36 -7.95
N ARG A 55 -12.14 2.09 -7.63
CA ARG A 55 -13.13 1.18 -7.04
C ARG A 55 -13.45 1.48 -5.58
N LEU A 56 -12.52 2.12 -4.86
CA LEU A 56 -12.73 2.64 -3.51
C LEU A 56 -13.34 4.05 -3.50
N GLU A 57 -13.59 4.63 -4.68
CA GLU A 57 -14.07 6.02 -4.86
C GLU A 57 -13.15 7.04 -4.18
N LEU A 58 -11.84 6.85 -4.34
CA LEU A 58 -10.80 7.76 -3.87
C LEU A 58 -10.06 8.37 -5.05
N THR A 59 -9.53 9.58 -4.85
CA THR A 59 -8.62 10.22 -5.79
C THR A 59 -7.20 9.70 -5.53
N PRO A 60 -6.55 9.06 -6.52
CA PRO A 60 -5.14 8.69 -6.41
C PRO A 60 -4.25 9.88 -6.76
N MET A 61 -3.10 9.97 -6.10
CA MET A 61 -2.04 10.92 -6.43
C MET A 61 -0.69 10.22 -6.24
N ALA A 62 0.00 10.00 -7.36
CA ALA A 62 1.35 9.44 -7.36
C ALA A 62 2.38 10.47 -6.91
N GLU A 63 3.52 10.00 -6.39
CA GLU A 63 4.67 10.81 -5.97
C GLU A 63 4.27 11.96 -5.01
N TYR A 64 3.34 11.67 -4.09
CA TYR A 64 2.85 12.67 -3.15
C TYR A 64 3.85 12.88 -2.02
N TYR A 65 4.64 13.95 -2.15
CA TYR A 65 5.81 14.24 -1.32
C TYR A 65 6.88 13.14 -1.40
N LYS A 66 6.86 12.20 -0.46
CA LYS A 66 7.83 11.11 -0.33
C LYS A 66 7.21 9.73 -0.48
N TYR A 67 5.89 9.66 -0.71
CA TYR A 67 5.17 8.40 -0.84
C TYR A 67 4.90 8.11 -2.31
N ASP A 68 5.04 6.85 -2.70
CA ASP A 68 4.82 6.43 -4.08
C ASP A 68 3.39 6.74 -4.55
N MET A 69 2.41 6.53 -3.66
CA MET A 69 1.03 6.96 -3.91
C MET A 69 0.28 7.27 -2.61
N VAL A 70 -0.61 8.26 -2.68
CA VAL A 70 -1.68 8.44 -1.69
C VAL A 70 -3.05 8.37 -2.36
N MET A 71 -4.06 7.98 -1.57
CA MET A 71 -5.46 8.00 -1.98
C MET A 71 -6.25 8.83 -0.96
N PHE A 72 -7.09 9.73 -1.45
CA PHE A 72 -7.89 10.61 -0.60
C PHE A 72 -9.27 10.90 -1.17
N ALA A 73 -10.25 11.16 -0.31
CA ALA A 73 -11.63 11.45 -0.71
C ALA A 73 -11.84 12.91 -1.14
N GLU A 74 -11.19 13.86 -0.46
CA GLU A 74 -11.41 15.29 -0.66
C GLU A 74 -10.08 16.05 -0.78
N LYS A 75 -10.04 17.02 -1.70
CA LYS A 75 -8.98 18.04 -1.74
C LYS A 75 -9.22 19.10 -0.66
N ASP A 76 -8.15 19.67 -0.14
CA ASP A 76 -8.19 20.88 0.66
C ASP A 76 -8.28 22.10 -0.27
N THR A 77 -9.52 22.55 -0.53
CA THR A 77 -9.80 23.77 -1.28
C THR A 77 -10.05 24.97 -0.38
N GLU A 78 -9.96 24.79 0.94
CA GLU A 78 -10.11 25.86 1.92
C GLU A 78 -8.80 26.64 2.04
N HIS A 79 -7.67 25.95 2.00
CA HIS A 79 -6.34 26.55 2.14
C HIS A 79 -5.59 26.69 0.81
N PHE A 80 -5.99 25.97 -0.24
CA PHE A 80 -5.27 25.91 -1.51
C PHE A 80 -6.18 26.14 -2.72
N TYR A 81 -5.59 26.51 -3.86
CA TYR A 81 -6.31 26.70 -5.10
C TYR A 81 -6.81 25.36 -5.68
N GLU A 82 -7.98 25.37 -6.32
CA GLU A 82 -8.63 24.18 -6.87
C GLU A 82 -7.76 23.42 -7.90
N GLN A 83 -6.91 24.14 -8.63
CA GLN A 83 -5.99 23.54 -9.60
C GLN A 83 -4.83 22.77 -8.93
N GLN A 84 -4.57 23.05 -7.66
CA GLN A 84 -3.58 22.32 -6.87
C GLN A 84 -4.21 21.05 -6.30
N THR A 85 -3.38 20.06 -6.03
CA THR A 85 -3.82 18.79 -5.44
C THR A 85 -3.18 18.64 -4.07
N TYR A 86 -3.92 19.06 -3.04
CA TYR A 86 -3.57 18.81 -1.64
C TYR A 86 -4.70 18.00 -1.01
N ALA A 87 -4.37 16.86 -0.43
CA ALA A 87 -5.35 16.02 0.24
C ALA A 87 -5.74 16.68 1.56
N LYS A 88 -7.04 16.81 1.83
CA LYS A 88 -7.52 17.29 3.15
C LYS A 88 -7.19 16.29 4.25
N VAL A 89 -7.36 14.99 3.94
CA VAL A 89 -7.00 13.86 4.79
C VAL A 89 -6.51 12.72 3.90
N LEU A 90 -5.42 12.05 4.29
CA LEU A 90 -4.96 10.84 3.61
C LEU A 90 -5.79 9.64 4.08
N ASN A 91 -6.43 8.93 3.15
CA ASN A 91 -7.21 7.73 3.46
C ASN A 91 -6.37 6.47 3.34
N VAL A 92 -5.53 6.40 2.31
CA VAL A 92 -4.55 5.33 2.11
C VAL A 92 -3.21 5.94 1.70
N VAL A 93 -2.12 5.42 2.25
CA VAL A 93 -0.76 5.74 1.84
C VAL A 93 -0.07 4.46 1.40
N VAL A 94 0.59 4.48 0.25
CA VAL A 94 1.17 3.28 -0.38
C VAL A 94 2.64 3.51 -0.69
N GLU A 95 3.45 2.52 -0.34
CA GLU A 95 4.82 2.31 -0.84
C GLU A 95 4.87 1.07 -1.72
N HIS A 96 5.58 1.17 -2.84
CA HIS A 96 5.79 0.12 -3.82
C HIS A 96 7.30 -0.12 -3.98
N GLU A 97 7.84 -1.03 -3.17
CA GLU A 97 9.27 -1.28 -3.13
C GLU A 97 9.64 -2.60 -3.83
N LEU A 98 10.42 -2.44 -4.90
CA LEU A 98 10.92 -3.52 -5.76
C LEU A 98 12.04 -4.33 -5.11
N LYS A 99 12.81 -3.73 -4.21
CA LYS A 99 13.98 -4.32 -3.56
C LYS A 99 13.67 -4.60 -2.10
N TRP A 100 13.56 -5.87 -1.75
CA TRP A 100 13.30 -6.34 -0.38
C TRP A 100 14.18 -5.68 0.70
N GLY A 101 15.46 -5.39 0.38
CA GLY A 101 16.39 -4.76 1.33
C GLY A 101 16.01 -3.32 1.70
N MET A 102 15.38 -2.60 0.78
CA MET A 102 14.88 -1.24 0.98
C MET A 102 13.48 -1.22 1.62
N SER A 103 12.71 -2.30 1.49
CA SER A 103 11.34 -2.35 2.03
C SER A 103 11.28 -2.19 3.56
N VAL A 104 12.39 -2.46 4.27
CA VAL A 104 12.52 -2.22 5.71
C VAL A 104 12.54 -0.71 6.03
N GLU A 105 13.20 0.09 5.20
CA GLU A 105 13.18 1.55 5.29
C GLU A 105 11.78 2.08 5.00
N GLU A 106 11.14 1.55 3.95
CA GLU A 106 9.79 1.96 3.57
C GLU A 106 8.73 1.60 4.62
N MET A 107 8.86 0.43 5.25
CA MET A 107 8.03 0.07 6.40
C MET A 107 8.23 1.08 7.55
N ASN A 108 9.48 1.44 7.86
CA ASN A 108 9.74 2.45 8.89
C ASN A 108 9.10 3.80 8.53
N LYS A 109 9.23 4.24 7.27
CA LYS A 109 8.61 5.47 6.77
C LYS A 109 7.09 5.45 6.94
N LEU A 110 6.43 4.35 6.57
CA LEU A 110 4.98 4.18 6.73
C LEU A 110 4.54 4.26 8.20
N THR A 111 5.36 3.84 9.17
CA THR A 111 4.98 3.97 10.58
C THR A 111 4.81 5.42 11.04
N GLN A 112 5.39 6.38 10.33
CA GLN A 112 5.42 7.80 10.69
C GLN A 112 4.26 8.61 10.10
N VAL A 113 3.53 8.07 9.11
CA VAL A 113 2.43 8.77 8.46
C VAL A 113 1.10 8.56 9.19
N ASN A 114 0.32 9.62 9.32
CA ASN A 114 -1.01 9.57 9.88
C ASN A 114 -2.05 9.28 8.77
N ALA A 115 -2.38 8.01 8.59
CA ALA A 115 -3.43 7.55 7.68
C ALA A 115 -4.16 6.34 8.29
N PRO A 116 -5.47 6.17 8.03
CA PRO A 116 -6.22 4.99 8.45
C PRO A 116 -5.64 3.68 7.92
N LEU A 117 -5.19 3.67 6.66
CA LEU A 117 -4.57 2.51 6.05
C LEU A 117 -3.22 2.89 5.43
N ARG A 118 -2.23 2.05 5.71
CA ARG A 118 -0.88 2.13 5.13
C ARG A 118 -0.58 0.82 4.43
N VAL A 119 -0.11 0.89 3.21
CA VAL A 119 0.10 -0.28 2.35
C VAL A 119 1.55 -0.34 1.93
N LEU A 120 2.21 -1.47 2.17
CA LEU A 120 3.52 -1.77 1.59
C LEU A 120 3.37 -2.90 0.59
N ILE A 121 3.74 -2.66 -0.66
CA ILE A 121 3.83 -3.70 -1.69
C ILE A 121 5.29 -4.02 -1.90
N THR A 122 5.66 -5.29 -1.85
CA THR A 122 7.03 -5.74 -2.05
C THR A 122 7.13 -7.15 -2.65
N TYR A 123 8.33 -7.56 -3.05
CA TYR A 123 8.57 -8.74 -3.88
C TYR A 123 9.72 -9.58 -3.31
N PRO A 124 9.45 -10.48 -2.34
CA PRO A 124 10.47 -11.40 -1.84
C PRO A 124 10.86 -12.43 -2.92
N ASN A 125 12.14 -12.79 -2.98
CA ASN A 125 12.66 -13.76 -3.96
C ASN A 125 12.37 -15.23 -3.59
N SER A 126 12.03 -15.51 -2.34
CA SER A 126 11.73 -16.85 -1.82
C SER A 126 10.84 -16.78 -0.59
N GLU A 127 10.25 -17.92 -0.22
CA GLU A 127 9.47 -18.05 1.02
C GLU A 127 10.33 -17.75 2.27
N GLU A 128 11.59 -18.20 2.29
CA GLU A 128 12.52 -17.91 3.38
C GLU A 128 12.79 -16.40 3.50
N GLU A 129 13.01 -15.72 2.37
CA GLU A 129 13.19 -14.26 2.36
C GLU A 129 11.93 -13.53 2.85
N GLN A 130 10.74 -14.01 2.44
CA GLN A 130 9.46 -13.51 2.91
C GLN A 130 9.32 -13.68 4.43
N GLU A 131 9.64 -14.84 5.00
CA GLU A 131 9.58 -15.04 6.45
C GLU A 131 10.52 -14.09 7.20
N VAL A 132 11.74 -13.92 6.70
CA VAL A 132 12.74 -13.01 7.29
C VAL A 132 12.22 -11.57 7.26
N ILE A 133 11.64 -11.12 6.16
CA ILE A 133 11.18 -9.74 6.02
C ILE A 133 9.93 -9.46 6.85
N ILE A 134 8.98 -10.40 6.91
CA ILE A 134 7.79 -10.31 7.75
C ILE A 134 8.19 -10.17 9.23
N ARG A 135 9.19 -10.94 9.71
CA ARG A 135 9.70 -10.78 11.09
C ARG A 135 10.31 -9.39 11.35
N LYS A 136 11.01 -8.82 10.36
CA LYS A 136 11.57 -7.45 10.47
C LYS A 136 10.45 -6.41 10.51
N PHE A 137 9.45 -6.53 9.65
CA PHE A 137 8.29 -5.64 9.63
C PHE A 137 7.51 -5.69 10.93
N GLU A 138 7.24 -6.88 11.47
CA GLU A 138 6.55 -7.01 12.76
C GLU A 138 7.31 -6.29 13.87
N LYS A 139 8.64 -6.43 13.92
CA LYS A 139 9.46 -5.77 14.93
C LYS A 139 9.38 -4.23 14.82
N ILE A 140 9.40 -3.69 13.60
CA ILE A 140 9.24 -2.25 13.36
C ILE A 140 7.86 -1.78 13.82
N LEU A 141 6.80 -2.49 13.42
CA LEU A 141 5.42 -2.16 13.75
C LEU A 141 5.17 -2.21 15.25
N ARG A 142 5.70 -3.23 15.94
CA ARG A 142 5.64 -3.36 17.39
C ARG A 142 6.32 -2.20 18.12
N TYR A 143 7.43 -1.68 17.60
CA TYR A 143 8.07 -0.49 18.18
C TYR A 143 7.29 0.79 17.92
N ALA A 144 6.67 0.91 16.75
CA ALA A 144 5.88 2.08 16.38
C ALA A 144 4.50 2.11 17.05
N ASP A 145 3.94 0.95 17.39
CA ASP A 145 2.60 0.82 17.98
C ASP A 145 2.56 1.07 19.49
N TRP A 146 3.24 2.14 19.94
CA TRP A 146 3.33 2.48 21.36
C TRP A 146 1.96 2.84 21.97
N ALA A 147 1.00 3.29 21.15
CA ALA A 147 -0.35 3.65 21.55
C ALA A 147 -1.41 2.55 21.25
N GLY A 148 -1.03 1.44 20.62
CA GLY A 148 -1.96 0.36 20.24
C GLY A 148 -2.95 0.73 19.13
N ASP A 149 -2.67 1.78 18.37
CA ASP A 149 -3.55 2.30 17.33
C ASP A 149 -3.15 1.83 15.93
N ILE A 150 -1.91 1.37 15.70
CA ILE A 150 -1.50 0.72 14.46
C ILE A 150 -2.20 -0.64 14.34
N ALA A 151 -2.31 -1.37 15.44
CA ALA A 151 -3.02 -2.66 15.48
C ALA A 151 -4.55 -2.55 15.39
N THR A 152 -5.13 -1.35 15.48
CA THR A 152 -6.59 -1.17 15.59
C THR A 152 -7.18 -0.20 14.57
N SER A 153 -6.70 1.05 14.49
CA SER A 153 -7.38 2.15 13.78
C SER A 153 -6.55 2.81 12.68
N ARG A 154 -5.25 2.58 12.68
CA ARG A 154 -4.28 3.01 11.67
C ARG A 154 -3.62 1.77 11.10
N GLN A 155 -4.41 0.89 10.50
CA GLN A 155 -3.92 -0.43 10.11
C GLN A 155 -2.82 -0.37 9.05
N VAL A 156 -2.06 -1.45 9.00
CA VAL A 156 -1.03 -1.70 7.99
C VAL A 156 -1.41 -2.94 7.21
N LEU A 157 -1.32 -2.86 5.89
CA LEU A 157 -1.45 -3.97 4.96
C LEU A 157 -0.10 -4.16 4.25
N ILE A 158 0.44 -5.37 4.33
CA ILE A 158 1.66 -5.75 3.64
C ILE A 158 1.27 -6.74 2.55
N ILE A 159 1.72 -6.45 1.34
CA ILE A 159 1.40 -7.22 0.14
C ILE A 159 2.71 -7.76 -0.41
N CYS A 160 2.92 -9.06 -0.29
CA CYS A 160 4.08 -9.76 -0.87
C CYS A 160 3.66 -10.39 -2.20
N GLY A 161 4.22 -9.90 -3.29
CA GLY A 161 3.89 -10.33 -4.64
C GLY A 161 4.97 -11.16 -5.30
N GLY A 162 4.57 -11.95 -6.27
CA GLY A 162 5.48 -12.55 -7.24
C GLY A 162 4.76 -13.03 -8.49
N VAL A 163 5.55 -13.53 -9.44
CA VAL A 163 5.11 -13.95 -10.77
C VAL A 163 5.71 -15.32 -11.04
N ASP A 164 4.90 -16.24 -11.53
CA ASP A 164 5.36 -17.46 -12.21
C ASP A 164 5.08 -17.37 -13.72
N GLU A 165 5.36 -18.43 -14.48
CA GLU A 165 5.21 -18.41 -15.95
C GLU A 165 3.80 -18.04 -16.44
N ASN A 166 2.75 -18.29 -15.64
CA ASN A 166 1.36 -18.20 -16.10
C ASN A 166 0.43 -17.39 -15.18
N ARG A 167 0.86 -17.01 -13.98
CA ARG A 167 0.02 -16.29 -13.01
C ARG A 167 0.83 -15.40 -12.08
N THR A 168 0.12 -14.46 -11.48
CA THR A 168 0.61 -13.72 -10.31
C THR A 168 0.21 -14.42 -9.02
N TYR A 169 1.02 -14.29 -7.97
CA TYR A 169 0.65 -14.73 -6.62
C TYR A 169 0.89 -13.61 -5.62
N TRP A 170 0.02 -13.55 -4.61
CA TRP A 170 -0.04 -12.44 -3.66
C TRP A 170 -0.39 -12.97 -2.27
N ASP A 171 0.48 -12.65 -1.31
CA ASP A 171 0.24 -12.88 0.09
C ASP A 171 -0.04 -11.54 0.79
N PHE A 172 -1.06 -11.52 1.65
CA PHE A 172 -1.50 -10.32 2.34
C PHE A 172 -1.33 -10.52 3.84
N TYR A 173 -0.75 -9.54 4.52
CA TYR A 173 -0.59 -9.55 5.97
C TYR A 173 -1.11 -8.26 6.56
N THR A 174 -1.77 -8.34 7.71
CA THR A 174 -2.12 -7.18 8.51
C THR A 174 -1.56 -7.28 9.92
N TYR A 175 -1.24 -6.13 10.51
CA TYR A 175 -0.72 -6.06 11.87
C TYR A 175 -1.87 -5.97 12.87
N GLN A 176 -1.90 -6.93 13.79
CA GLN A 176 -2.87 -7.02 14.86
C GLN A 176 -2.12 -7.09 16.20
N ASN A 177 -2.87 -7.07 17.31
CA ASN A 177 -2.30 -7.14 18.67
C ASN A 177 -1.37 -8.35 18.90
N THR A 178 -1.56 -9.44 18.14
CA THR A 178 -0.77 -10.67 18.23
C THR A 178 0.47 -10.67 17.33
N GLY A 179 0.63 -9.70 16.43
CA GLY A 179 1.69 -9.66 15.41
C GLY A 179 1.13 -9.54 14.00
N LEU A 180 1.95 -9.88 13.01
CA LEU A 180 1.49 -9.94 11.61
C LEU A 180 0.69 -11.22 11.36
N VAL A 181 -0.52 -11.07 10.81
CA VAL A 181 -1.45 -12.15 10.50
C VAL A 181 -1.73 -12.14 9.01
N LYS A 182 -1.65 -13.31 8.36
CA LYS A 182 -1.99 -13.47 6.94
C LYS A 182 -3.53 -13.41 6.78
N ILE A 183 -4.02 -12.63 5.81
CA ILE A 183 -5.46 -12.38 5.57
C ILE A 183 -5.88 -12.64 4.13
#